data_AF-A0A349S8J7-F1
#
_entry.id   AF-A0A349S8J7-F1
#
_cell.length_a   1.000
_cell.length_b   1.000
_cell.length_c   1.000
_cell.angle_alpha   90.00
_cell.angle_beta   90.00
_cell.angle_gamma   90.00
#
_symmetry.space_group_name_H-M   'P 1'
#
loop_
_entity.id
_entity.type
_entity.pdbx_description
1 polymer ?
#
loop_
_entity_poly.entity_id
_entity_poly.type
_entity_poly.pdbx_seq_one_letter_code
_entity_poly.pdbx_strand_id
1 'polypeptide(L)'
;FGAEGIGLCRTEHMFFDGERIDIMRQMILAADEVQRRSALKKLLPFQKKDFVGLFKAMEGRPVTIRLLDPPLHEFLPHDDVVRRQLAEKLGVPFDFVIDRIKALHEENPMLGCRGCRLGIIYPEITEMQARALFEAAAQVSKGKKAIKIKAEIMIPLVGFRAELADQLAIVHRVAAEVMKKHKVKIDYLVGTMIEVPRAAITADEIAHEADFFSFGTNDLTQTTLGLSRDDMGLFYDQYQSKEIYNQNPFASLDQTGVGKLVELAVERGRQTKPNIKLGICGEHAGDPMSIDFCHRTGLNYVSCSPPRVPIARLAAAQARLRNK
;
A
#
# COMPACT_ATOMS: atom_id res chain seq x y z
N PHE A 1 -16.32 6.34 -15.53
CA PHE A 1 -16.84 5.27 -14.65
C PHE A 1 -17.49 5.77 -13.35
N GLY A 2 -17.09 6.94 -12.82
CA GLY A 2 -17.75 7.52 -11.63
C GLY A 2 -17.09 7.15 -10.30
N ALA A 3 -15.78 6.92 -10.28
CA ALA A 3 -15.03 6.72 -9.04
C ALA A 3 -14.95 8.04 -8.24
N GLU A 4 -15.18 7.98 -6.94
CA GLU A 4 -15.26 9.16 -6.06
C GLU A 4 -13.93 9.51 -5.38
N GLY A 5 -12.89 8.73 -5.63
CA GLY A 5 -11.57 8.87 -5.02
C GLY A 5 -10.65 7.73 -5.47
N ILE A 6 -9.46 7.68 -4.89
CA ILE A 6 -8.54 6.55 -5.00
C ILE A 6 -8.37 5.96 -3.61
N GLY A 7 -8.77 4.70 -3.41
CA GLY A 7 -8.56 3.98 -2.15
C GLY A 7 -7.23 3.24 -2.06
N LEU A 8 -6.48 3.14 -3.17
CA LEU A 8 -5.13 2.57 -3.19
C LEU A 8 -4.33 3.08 -4.40
N CYS A 9 -3.35 3.95 -4.15
CA CYS A 9 -2.27 4.28 -5.07
C CYS A 9 -0.99 3.58 -4.61
N ARG A 10 -0.50 2.64 -5.42
CA ARG A 10 0.71 1.85 -5.19
C ARG A 10 1.94 2.62 -5.68
N THR A 11 2.89 2.88 -4.80
CA THR A 11 4.06 3.70 -5.12
C THR A 11 5.18 2.92 -5.80
N GLU A 12 5.22 1.60 -5.62
CA GLU A 12 6.15 0.68 -6.26
C GLU A 12 6.13 0.78 -7.79
N HIS A 13 4.95 0.95 -8.40
CA HIS A 13 4.79 1.15 -9.85
C HIS A 13 5.41 2.46 -10.36
N MET A 14 5.68 3.42 -9.47
CA MET A 14 6.35 4.67 -9.84
C MET A 14 7.87 4.49 -9.99
N PHE A 15 8.44 3.35 -9.59
CA PHE A 15 9.89 3.12 -9.61
C PHE A 15 10.36 2.17 -10.73
N PHE A 16 9.46 1.42 -11.37
CA PHE A 16 9.83 0.41 -12.38
C PHE A 16 10.18 0.97 -13.77
N ASP A 17 9.84 2.23 -14.07
CA ASP A 17 9.95 2.78 -15.43
C ASP A 17 11.26 3.55 -15.69
N GLY A 18 11.85 3.31 -16.87
CA GLY A 18 12.98 4.06 -17.41
C GLY A 18 14.18 4.18 -16.47
N GLU A 19 14.72 5.39 -16.32
CA GLU A 19 15.89 5.66 -15.46
C GLU A 19 15.60 5.42 -13.96
N ARG A 20 14.33 5.38 -13.55
CA ARG A 20 13.94 5.29 -12.13
C ARG A 20 14.33 3.96 -11.52
N ILE A 21 14.24 2.87 -12.30
CA ILE A 21 14.62 1.54 -11.83
C ILE A 21 16.11 1.48 -11.52
N ASP A 22 16.95 2.18 -12.29
CA ASP A 22 18.38 2.19 -12.07
C ASP A 22 18.77 3.02 -10.83
N ILE A 23 18.06 4.13 -10.57
CA ILE A 23 18.24 4.90 -9.34
C ILE A 23 17.74 4.09 -8.13
N MET A 24 16.65 3.34 -8.27
CA MET A 24 16.16 2.43 -7.23
C MET A 24 17.18 1.32 -6.94
N ARG A 25 17.78 0.73 -7.98
CA ARG A 25 18.86 -0.25 -7.83
C ARG A 25 20.10 0.36 -7.19
N GLN A 26 20.46 1.61 -7.53
CA GLN A 26 21.53 2.35 -6.86
C GLN A 26 21.25 2.50 -5.36
N MET A 27 19.99 2.79 -4.98
CA MET A 27 19.57 2.89 -3.59
C MET A 27 19.71 1.55 -2.86
N ILE A 28 19.30 0.45 -3.49
CA ILE A 28 19.36 -0.91 -2.92
C ILE A 28 20.80 -1.39 -2.72
N LEU A 29 21.69 -1.04 -3.67
CA LEU A 29 23.10 -1.43 -3.64
C LEU A 29 23.98 -0.46 -2.83
N ALA A 30 23.40 0.58 -2.22
CA ALA A 30 24.15 1.52 -1.39
C ALA A 30 24.79 0.81 -0.18
N ALA A 31 26.08 1.11 0.06
CA ALA A 31 26.82 0.52 1.18
C ALA A 31 26.44 1.13 2.54
N ASP A 32 25.97 2.37 2.55
CA ASP A 32 25.65 3.15 3.74
C ASP A 32 24.43 4.06 3.53
N GLU A 33 23.93 4.64 4.62
CA GLU A 33 22.79 5.56 4.61
C GLU A 33 23.05 6.83 3.78
N VAL A 34 24.30 7.32 3.73
CA VAL A 34 24.65 8.54 2.98
C VAL A 34 24.46 8.33 1.48
N GLN A 35 24.97 7.22 0.97
CA GLN A 35 24.78 6.79 -0.42
C GLN A 35 23.30 6.52 -0.72
N ARG A 36 22.58 5.87 0.19
CA ARG A 36 21.15 5.59 0.04
C ARG A 36 20.34 6.88 -0.09
N ARG A 37 20.59 7.85 0.80
CA ARG A 37 19.95 9.18 0.76
C ARG A 37 20.28 9.95 -0.51
N SER A 38 21.50 9.84 -1.02
CA SER A 38 21.89 10.43 -2.32
C SER A 38 21.06 9.86 -3.48
N ALA A 39 20.88 8.54 -3.53
CA ALA A 39 20.04 7.89 -4.54
C ALA A 39 18.56 8.28 -4.39
N LEU A 40 18.03 8.27 -3.16
CA LEU A 40 16.65 8.69 -2.86
C LEU A 40 16.38 10.15 -3.25
N LYS A 41 17.36 11.05 -3.09
CA LYS A 41 17.25 12.46 -3.53
C LYS A 41 17.07 12.58 -5.04
N LYS A 42 17.62 11.65 -5.83
CA LYS A 42 17.41 11.59 -7.28
C LYS A 42 16.02 11.05 -7.64
N LEU A 43 15.44 10.15 -6.84
CA LEU A 43 14.07 9.64 -7.04
C LEU A 43 12.98 10.66 -6.70
N LEU A 44 13.21 11.50 -5.68
CA LEU A 44 12.26 12.50 -5.21
C LEU A 44 11.57 13.32 -6.31
N PRO A 45 12.28 13.96 -7.28
CA PRO A 45 11.63 14.76 -8.32
C PRO A 45 10.69 13.95 -9.22
N PHE A 46 11.01 12.68 -9.49
CA PHE A 46 10.15 11.80 -10.29
C PHE A 46 8.86 11.49 -9.55
N GLN A 47 8.96 11.03 -8.30
CA GLN A 47 7.80 10.68 -7.51
C GLN A 47 6.91 11.91 -7.22
N LYS A 48 7.53 13.06 -6.94
CA LYS A 48 6.81 14.34 -6.80
C LYS A 48 6.04 14.71 -8.06
N LYS A 49 6.64 14.56 -9.25
CA LYS A 49 5.97 14.85 -10.53
C LYS A 49 4.73 13.97 -10.71
N ASP A 50 4.82 12.69 -10.39
CA ASP A 50 3.69 11.76 -10.49
C ASP A 50 2.58 12.14 -9.52
N PHE A 51 2.90 12.45 -8.26
CA PHE A 51 1.91 12.91 -7.29
C PHE A 51 1.25 14.23 -7.69
N VAL A 52 1.99 15.17 -8.31
CA VAL A 52 1.39 16.40 -8.88
C VAL A 52 0.37 16.05 -9.97
N GLY A 53 0.70 15.11 -10.86
CA GLY A 53 -0.21 14.62 -11.89
C GLY A 53 -1.46 13.97 -11.27
N LEU A 54 -1.26 13.10 -10.28
CA LEU A 54 -2.30 12.39 -9.55
C LEU A 54 -3.26 13.37 -8.86
N PHE A 55 -2.75 14.29 -8.06
CA PHE A 55 -3.57 15.27 -7.33
C PHE A 55 -4.35 16.21 -8.27
N LYS A 56 -3.77 16.57 -9.42
CA LYS A 56 -4.47 17.36 -10.44
C LYS A 56 -5.61 16.57 -11.06
N ALA A 57 -5.39 15.30 -11.42
CA ALA A 57 -6.42 14.44 -12.02
C ALA A 57 -7.59 14.15 -11.06
N MET A 58 -7.32 14.16 -9.75
CA MET A 58 -8.33 13.86 -8.73
C MET A 58 -9.18 15.07 -8.31
N GLU A 59 -8.80 16.30 -8.70
CA GLU A 59 -9.61 17.52 -8.54
C GLU A 59 -10.27 17.68 -7.15
N GLY A 60 -9.54 17.33 -6.09
CA GLY A 60 -9.96 17.47 -4.69
C GLY A 60 -10.74 16.29 -4.10
N ARG A 61 -10.87 15.20 -4.85
CA ARG A 61 -11.27 13.88 -4.33
C ARG A 61 -10.15 13.27 -3.46
N PRO A 62 -10.49 12.41 -2.48
CA PRO A 62 -9.51 11.76 -1.63
C PRO A 62 -8.60 10.82 -2.41
N VAL A 63 -7.32 10.79 -2.02
CA VAL A 63 -6.29 9.94 -2.63
C VAL A 63 -5.51 9.25 -1.52
N THR A 64 -5.75 7.95 -1.38
CA THR A 64 -5.01 7.07 -0.47
C THR A 64 -3.76 6.53 -1.15
N ILE A 65 -2.59 6.90 -0.63
CA ILE A 65 -1.27 6.54 -1.16
C ILE A 65 -0.63 5.55 -0.19
N ARG A 66 -0.34 4.35 -0.70
CA ARG A 66 0.40 3.32 0.05
C ARG A 66 1.89 3.53 -0.14
N LEU A 67 2.63 3.57 0.97
CA LEU A 67 4.08 3.61 0.92
C LEU A 67 4.66 2.31 0.35
N LEU A 68 5.98 2.31 0.12
CA LEU A 68 6.65 1.19 -0.53
C LEU A 68 6.37 -0.12 0.20
N ASP A 69 5.90 -1.10 -0.56
CA ASP A 69 5.45 -2.39 -0.03
C ASP A 69 6.33 -3.59 -0.42
N PRO A 70 6.77 -3.78 -1.68
CA PRO A 70 7.51 -4.99 -2.04
C PRO A 70 8.90 -5.04 -1.41
N PRO A 71 9.45 -6.26 -1.19
CA PRO A 71 10.83 -6.44 -0.77
C PRO A 71 11.80 -5.94 -1.85
N LEU A 72 13.00 -5.53 -1.41
CA LEU A 72 13.96 -4.86 -2.31
C LEU A 72 14.45 -5.74 -3.45
N HIS A 73 14.46 -7.06 -3.30
CA HIS A 73 14.93 -7.98 -4.34
C HIS A 73 14.05 -7.98 -5.59
N GLU A 74 12.77 -7.57 -5.51
CA GLU A 74 11.90 -7.45 -6.69
C GLU A 74 12.37 -6.39 -7.70
N PHE A 75 13.19 -5.43 -7.27
CA PHE A 75 13.76 -4.40 -8.15
C PHE A 75 15.09 -4.83 -8.79
N LEU A 76 15.68 -5.93 -8.32
CA LEU A 76 16.98 -6.40 -8.77
C LEU A 76 16.84 -7.35 -9.97
N PRO A 77 17.76 -7.30 -10.94
CA PRO A 77 17.71 -8.18 -12.09
C PRO A 77 18.05 -9.64 -11.71
N HIS A 78 17.35 -10.58 -12.33
CA HIS A 78 17.62 -12.02 -12.17
C HIS A 78 18.68 -12.53 -13.14
N ASP A 79 18.83 -11.89 -14.30
CA ASP A 79 19.74 -12.31 -15.36
C ASP A 79 21.18 -11.78 -15.13
N ASP A 80 22.17 -12.65 -15.31
CA ASP A 80 23.58 -12.32 -15.06
C ASP A 80 24.15 -11.28 -16.04
N VAL A 81 23.68 -11.23 -17.28
CA VAL A 81 24.08 -10.20 -18.25
C VAL A 81 23.60 -8.84 -17.75
N VAL A 82 22.34 -8.77 -17.30
CA VAL A 82 21.75 -7.53 -16.77
C VAL A 82 22.43 -7.11 -15.46
N ARG A 83 22.81 -8.06 -14.60
CA ARG A 83 23.57 -7.78 -13.38
C ARG A 83 24.96 -7.20 -13.68
N ARG A 84 25.66 -7.69 -14.70
CA ARG A 84 26.96 -7.12 -15.13
C ARG A 84 26.81 -5.70 -15.64
N GLN A 85 25.81 -5.45 -16.48
CA GLN A 85 25.50 -4.10 -16.96
C GLN A 85 25.15 -3.14 -15.81
N LEU A 86 24.43 -3.63 -14.80
CA LEU A 86 24.13 -2.85 -13.60
C LEU A 86 25.40 -2.50 -12.82
N ALA A 87 26.31 -3.46 -12.64
CA ALA A 87 27.59 -3.25 -11.97
C ALA A 87 28.44 -2.18 -12.69
N GLU A 88 28.58 -2.29 -14.02
CA GLU A 88 29.28 -1.31 -14.85
C GLU A 88 28.65 0.08 -14.75
N LYS A 89 27.32 0.16 -14.87
CA LYS A 89 26.58 1.42 -14.81
C LYS A 89 26.70 2.13 -13.46
N LEU A 90 26.77 1.37 -12.38
CA LEU A 90 26.90 1.90 -11.03
C LEU A 90 28.35 2.09 -10.59
N GLY A 91 29.32 1.61 -11.37
CA GLY A 91 30.74 1.67 -11.04
C GLY A 91 31.11 0.83 -9.81
N VAL A 92 30.41 -0.28 -9.58
CA VAL A 92 30.66 -1.20 -8.46
C VAL A 92 31.16 -2.55 -8.98
N PRO A 93 31.97 -3.31 -8.20
CA PRO A 93 32.38 -4.65 -8.61
C PRO A 93 31.18 -5.58 -8.83
N PHE A 94 31.27 -6.45 -9.84
CA PHE A 94 30.20 -7.42 -10.12
C PHE A 94 29.92 -8.35 -8.93
N ASP A 95 30.96 -8.81 -8.25
CA ASP A 95 30.83 -9.67 -7.06
C ASP A 95 30.06 -8.98 -5.93
N PHE A 96 30.26 -7.66 -5.75
CA PHE A 96 29.49 -6.89 -4.77
C PHE A 96 27.98 -6.91 -5.09
N VAL A 97 27.60 -6.81 -6.36
CA VAL A 97 26.19 -6.90 -6.77
C VAL A 97 25.62 -8.29 -6.49
N ILE A 98 26.38 -9.34 -6.79
CA ILE A 98 25.97 -10.73 -6.54
C ILE A 98 25.79 -10.99 -5.04
N ASP A 99 26.76 -10.60 -4.22
CA ASP A 99 26.69 -10.76 -2.77
C ASP A 99 25.51 -10.00 -2.19
N ARG A 100 25.19 -8.83 -2.75
CA ARG A 100 24.07 -8.03 -2.26
C ARG A 100 22.72 -8.59 -2.67
N ILE A 101 22.60 -9.15 -3.88
CA ILE A 101 21.41 -9.89 -4.31
C ILE A 101 21.20 -11.12 -3.41
N LYS A 102 22.26 -11.88 -3.13
CA LYS A 102 22.18 -13.04 -2.22
C LYS A 102 21.76 -12.64 -0.81
N ALA A 103 22.29 -11.53 -0.29
CA ALA A 103 21.93 -11.02 1.04
C ALA A 103 20.48 -10.53 1.15
N LEU A 104 19.86 -10.15 0.03
CA LEU A 104 18.47 -9.70 -0.04
C LEU A 104 17.51 -10.82 -0.47
N HIS A 105 18.03 -12.01 -0.78
CA HIS A 105 17.21 -13.17 -1.11
C HIS A 105 16.47 -13.65 0.14
N GLU A 106 15.20 -13.99 -0.05
CA GLU A 106 14.33 -14.51 0.99
C GLU A 106 13.62 -15.74 0.45
N GLU A 107 13.51 -16.78 1.28
CA GLU A 107 12.80 -18.02 0.94
C GLU A 107 11.31 -17.76 0.70
N ASN A 108 10.71 -16.84 1.47
CA ASN A 108 9.30 -16.50 1.40
C ASN A 108 9.11 -14.97 1.32
N PRO A 109 9.32 -14.35 0.14
CA PRO A 109 9.26 -12.89 -0.05
C PRO A 109 7.98 -12.22 0.44
N MET A 110 6.84 -12.93 0.31
CA MET A 110 5.54 -12.45 0.75
C MET A 110 5.51 -12.11 2.26
N LEU A 111 6.21 -12.89 3.09
CA LEU A 111 6.28 -12.70 4.55
C LEU A 111 7.56 -12.02 5.03
N GLY A 112 8.41 -11.57 4.10
CA GLY A 112 9.78 -11.12 4.37
C GLY A 112 9.95 -9.65 4.79
N CYS A 113 11.11 -9.10 4.42
CA CYS A 113 11.58 -7.76 4.73
C CYS A 113 11.00 -6.73 3.75
N ARG A 114 9.74 -6.36 4.03
CA ARG A 114 8.92 -5.53 3.14
C ARG A 114 7.98 -4.62 3.95
N GLY A 115 7.22 -3.76 3.27
CA GLY A 115 6.24 -2.87 3.89
C GLY A 115 6.79 -2.01 5.04
N CYS A 116 6.05 -1.90 6.15
CA CYS A 116 6.50 -1.09 7.30
C CYS A 116 7.84 -1.53 7.89
N ARG A 117 8.19 -2.82 7.81
CA ARG A 117 9.47 -3.35 8.32
C ARG A 117 10.65 -2.74 7.57
N LEU A 118 10.50 -2.63 6.24
CA LEU A 118 11.49 -1.97 5.39
C LEU A 118 11.62 -0.48 5.74
N GLY A 119 10.50 0.20 5.99
CA GLY A 119 10.50 1.59 6.43
C GLY A 119 11.07 1.82 7.83
N ILE A 120 11.01 0.83 8.73
CA ILE A 120 11.63 0.88 10.06
C ILE A 120 13.15 0.69 9.94
N ILE A 121 13.59 -0.26 9.12
CA ILE A 121 15.02 -0.54 8.92
C ILE A 121 15.69 0.60 8.14
N TYR A 122 15.00 1.18 7.15
CA TYR A 122 15.50 2.24 6.28
C TYR A 122 14.55 3.44 6.25
N PRO A 123 14.48 4.23 7.34
CA PRO A 123 13.53 5.33 7.51
C PRO A 123 13.64 6.40 6.42
N GLU A 124 14.81 6.55 5.79
CA GLU A 124 15.03 7.46 4.68
C GLU A 124 14.13 7.16 3.45
N ILE A 125 13.65 5.93 3.28
CA ILE A 125 12.69 5.57 2.22
C ILE A 125 11.34 6.23 2.50
N THR A 126 10.79 6.04 3.71
CA THR A 126 9.54 6.66 4.15
C THR A 126 9.64 8.19 4.13
N GLU A 127 10.78 8.74 4.56
CA GLU A 127 11.03 10.19 4.50
C GLU A 127 10.95 10.73 3.07
N MET A 128 11.58 10.05 2.11
CA MET A 128 11.60 10.47 0.71
C MET A 128 10.19 10.46 0.12
N GLN A 129 9.44 9.38 0.34
CA GLN A 129 8.07 9.25 -0.18
C GLN A 129 7.12 10.27 0.44
N ALA A 130 7.17 10.45 1.77
CA ALA A 130 6.39 11.48 2.45
C ALA A 130 6.76 12.89 1.94
N ARG A 131 8.05 13.19 1.76
CA ARG A 131 8.50 14.48 1.24
C ARG A 131 7.99 14.72 -0.18
N ALA A 132 8.10 13.73 -1.07
CA ALA A 132 7.61 13.82 -2.44
C ALA A 132 6.09 14.11 -2.47
N LEU A 133 5.32 13.42 -1.63
CA LEU A 133 3.88 13.59 -1.50
C LEU A 133 3.51 15.00 -1.01
N PHE A 134 4.07 15.45 0.11
CA PHE A 134 3.71 16.75 0.69
C PHE A 134 4.24 17.91 -0.15
N GLU A 135 5.39 17.79 -0.81
CA GLU A 135 5.87 18.81 -1.74
C GLU A 135 4.98 18.90 -2.99
N ALA A 136 4.49 17.77 -3.49
CA ALA A 136 3.51 17.75 -4.58
C ALA A 136 2.18 18.39 -4.16
N ALA A 137 1.66 18.04 -2.99
CA ALA A 137 0.45 18.64 -2.44
C ALA A 137 0.59 20.16 -2.24
N ALA A 138 1.73 20.62 -1.71
CA ALA A 138 2.03 22.04 -1.55
C ALA A 138 2.08 22.77 -2.92
N GLN A 139 2.70 22.16 -3.92
CA GLN A 139 2.79 22.71 -5.27
C GLN A 139 1.41 22.84 -5.92
N VAL A 140 0.55 21.82 -5.80
CA VAL A 140 -0.81 21.85 -6.38
C VAL A 140 -1.70 22.83 -5.63
N SER A 141 -1.63 22.85 -4.30
CA SER A 141 -2.41 23.77 -3.46
C SER A 141 -2.07 25.24 -3.72
N LYS A 142 -0.84 25.56 -4.13
CA LYS A 142 -0.39 26.93 -4.47
C LYS A 142 -0.42 27.25 -5.96
N GLY A 143 -0.84 26.31 -6.80
CA GLY A 143 -0.92 26.51 -8.24
C GLY A 143 -1.96 27.58 -8.64
N LYS A 144 -1.88 28.06 -9.88
CA LYS A 144 -2.86 29.02 -10.45
C LYS A 144 -4.32 28.53 -10.33
N LYS A 145 -4.53 27.22 -10.39
CA LYS A 145 -5.79 26.55 -10.04
C LYS A 145 -5.56 25.81 -8.73
N ALA A 146 -5.81 26.48 -7.61
CA ALA A 146 -5.64 25.89 -6.29
C ALA A 146 -6.68 24.78 -6.10
N ILE A 147 -6.20 23.55 -5.93
CA ILE A 147 -7.05 22.38 -5.66
C ILE A 147 -6.90 22.05 -4.18
N LYS A 148 -8.03 21.88 -3.47
CA LYS A 148 -8.00 21.41 -2.08
C LYS A 148 -7.60 19.93 -2.07
N ILE A 149 -6.40 19.63 -1.58
CA ILE A 149 -5.89 18.27 -1.52
C ILE A 149 -6.47 17.54 -0.30
N LYS A 150 -6.91 16.29 -0.51
CA LYS A 150 -7.31 15.35 0.53
C LYS A 150 -6.40 14.12 0.44
N ALA A 151 -5.20 14.25 0.98
CA ALA A 151 -4.21 13.18 0.96
C ALA A 151 -4.42 12.21 2.13
N GLU A 152 -4.36 10.92 1.86
CA GLU A 152 -4.41 9.87 2.87
C GLU A 152 -3.15 9.02 2.71
N ILE A 153 -2.34 8.90 3.77
CA ILE A 153 -1.08 8.16 3.74
C ILE A 153 -1.30 6.83 4.46
N MET A 154 -0.98 5.73 3.78
CA MET A 154 -1.23 4.38 4.26
C MET A 154 0.08 3.60 4.43
N ILE A 155 0.30 3.10 5.64
CA ILE A 155 1.43 2.24 5.97
C ILE A 155 1.03 0.76 5.75
N PRO A 156 1.71 0.02 4.85
CA PRO A 156 1.44 -1.39 4.59
C PRO A 156 2.04 -2.34 5.64
N LEU A 157 1.51 -3.56 5.70
CA LEU A 157 2.01 -4.72 6.43
C LEU A 157 2.21 -4.53 7.95
N VAL A 158 1.46 -3.62 8.55
CA VAL A 158 1.49 -3.39 10.00
C VAL A 158 0.91 -4.60 10.73
N GLY A 159 1.59 -5.07 11.77
CA GLY A 159 1.10 -6.08 12.71
C GLY A 159 0.94 -5.56 14.14
N PHE A 160 1.71 -4.53 14.53
CA PHE A 160 1.75 -3.95 15.87
C PHE A 160 1.52 -2.44 15.84
N ARG A 161 0.87 -1.90 16.88
CA ARG A 161 0.69 -0.46 17.06
C ARG A 161 2.00 0.32 16.97
N ALA A 162 3.08 -0.21 17.57
CA ALA A 162 4.39 0.43 17.60
C ALA A 162 5.01 0.57 16.20
N GLU A 163 4.81 -0.41 15.30
CA GLU A 163 5.29 -0.34 13.91
C GLU A 163 4.61 0.80 13.16
N LEU A 164 3.29 0.97 13.38
CA LEU A 164 2.56 2.08 12.80
C LEU A 164 3.03 3.41 13.37
N ALA A 165 3.11 3.53 14.70
CA ALA A 165 3.52 4.75 15.39
C ALA A 165 4.91 5.25 14.92
N ASP A 166 5.87 4.34 14.74
CA ASP A 166 7.21 4.65 14.23
C ASP A 166 7.14 5.32 12.84
N GLN A 167 6.43 4.70 11.90
CA GLN A 167 6.31 5.21 10.54
C GLN A 167 5.50 6.53 10.50
N LEU A 168 4.45 6.66 11.30
CA LEU A 168 3.66 7.88 11.38
C LEU A 168 4.46 9.04 11.96
N ALA A 169 5.35 8.79 12.93
CA ALA A 169 6.23 9.84 13.46
C ALA A 169 7.11 10.45 12.35
N ILE A 170 7.62 9.62 11.42
CA ILE A 170 8.37 10.09 10.25
C ILE A 170 7.47 10.92 9.33
N VAL A 171 6.28 10.42 8.99
CA VAL A 171 5.32 11.11 8.12
C VAL A 171 4.94 12.47 8.69
N HIS A 172 4.57 12.54 9.98
CA HIS A 172 4.18 13.78 10.64
C HIS A 172 5.31 14.81 10.69
N ARG A 173 6.54 14.37 11.01
CA ARG A 173 7.72 15.25 11.02
C ARG A 173 7.97 15.84 9.64
N VAL A 174 8.02 15.01 8.60
CA VAL A 174 8.27 15.48 7.22
C VAL A 174 7.14 16.38 6.73
N ALA A 175 5.88 16.07 7.06
CA ALA A 175 4.74 16.92 6.76
C ALA A 175 4.91 18.32 7.36
N ALA A 176 5.27 18.40 8.65
CA ALA A 176 5.50 19.67 9.34
C ALA A 176 6.65 20.47 8.73
N GLU A 177 7.77 19.82 8.40
CA GLU A 177 8.92 20.45 7.73
C GLU A 177 8.52 21.06 6.38
N VAL A 178 7.80 20.30 5.54
CA VAL A 178 7.37 20.74 4.21
C VAL A 178 6.33 21.87 4.33
N MET A 179 5.34 21.75 5.21
CA MET A 179 4.33 22.78 5.44
C MET A 179 4.96 24.10 5.93
N LYS A 180 5.93 24.03 6.85
CA LYS A 180 6.70 25.19 7.33
C LYS A 180 7.52 25.82 6.20
N LYS A 181 8.30 25.02 5.47
CA LYS A 181 9.16 25.48 4.37
C LYS A 181 8.35 26.16 3.27
N HIS A 182 7.22 25.55 2.89
CA HIS A 182 6.37 26.07 1.82
C HIS A 182 5.33 27.07 2.30
N LYS A 183 5.18 27.32 3.62
CA LYS A 183 4.15 28.21 4.19
C LYS A 183 2.76 27.85 3.65
N VAL A 184 2.35 26.59 3.84
CA VAL A 184 1.05 26.05 3.42
C VAL A 184 0.49 25.16 4.52
N LYS A 185 -0.83 25.12 4.65
CA LYS A 185 -1.53 24.13 5.47
C LYS A 185 -2.12 23.07 4.54
N ILE A 186 -1.77 21.81 4.78
CA ILE A 186 -2.31 20.67 4.04
C ILE A 186 -3.00 19.78 5.07
N ASP A 187 -4.30 19.56 4.92
CA ASP A 187 -5.00 18.58 5.73
C ASP A 187 -4.74 17.18 5.13
N TYR A 188 -4.39 16.22 5.98
CA TYR A 188 -4.13 14.83 5.58
C TYR A 188 -4.59 13.87 6.66
N LEU A 189 -4.86 12.64 6.26
CA LEU A 189 -5.11 11.52 7.17
C LEU A 189 -3.96 10.54 7.11
N VAL A 190 -3.69 9.88 8.22
CA VAL A 190 -2.75 8.77 8.29
C VAL A 190 -3.48 7.50 8.68
N GLY A 191 -3.11 6.38 8.10
CA GLY A 191 -3.79 5.13 8.36
C GLY A 191 -2.93 3.94 7.97
N THR A 192 -3.56 2.77 8.01
CA THR A 192 -2.84 1.52 7.77
C THR A 192 -3.67 0.54 6.97
N MET A 193 -2.96 -0.36 6.30
CA MET A 193 -3.57 -1.51 5.69
C MET A 193 -3.76 -2.61 6.74
N ILE A 194 -4.99 -3.10 6.89
CA ILE A 194 -5.29 -4.28 7.72
C ILE A 194 -5.19 -5.50 6.81
N GLU A 195 -4.00 -6.08 6.78
CA GLU A 195 -3.65 -7.20 5.90
C GLU A 195 -2.85 -8.31 6.57
N VAL A 196 -2.54 -8.13 7.87
CA VAL A 196 -1.96 -9.16 8.73
C VAL A 196 -3.02 -9.58 9.76
N PRO A 197 -3.24 -10.88 10.02
CA PRO A 197 -4.27 -11.34 10.95
C PRO A 197 -4.10 -10.75 12.35
N ARG A 198 -2.85 -10.56 12.79
CA ARG A 198 -2.54 -9.89 14.05
C ARG A 198 -3.12 -8.48 14.12
N ALA A 199 -3.02 -7.69 13.04
CA ALA A 199 -3.55 -6.33 13.01
C ALA A 199 -5.09 -6.30 13.08
N ALA A 200 -5.77 -7.30 12.49
CA ALA A 200 -7.20 -7.44 12.65
C ALA A 200 -7.59 -7.79 14.09
N ILE A 201 -6.85 -8.70 14.72
CA ILE A 201 -7.07 -9.12 16.10
C ILE A 201 -6.84 -7.97 17.08
N THR A 202 -5.80 -7.14 16.90
CA THR A 202 -5.46 -6.02 17.79
C THR A 202 -5.84 -4.66 17.19
N ALA A 203 -6.92 -4.61 16.42
CA ALA A 203 -7.31 -3.40 15.68
C ALA A 203 -7.70 -2.22 16.59
N ASP A 204 -8.12 -2.50 17.82
CA ASP A 204 -8.36 -1.51 18.88
C ASP A 204 -7.08 -0.74 19.21
N GLU A 205 -5.97 -1.45 19.43
CA GLU A 205 -4.67 -0.82 19.69
C GLU A 205 -4.19 0.03 18.51
N ILE A 206 -4.34 -0.48 17.30
CA ILE A 206 -3.90 0.19 16.07
C ILE A 206 -4.75 1.45 15.80
N ALA A 207 -6.05 1.44 16.10
CA ALA A 207 -6.96 2.55 15.88
C ALA A 207 -6.63 3.80 16.71
N HIS A 208 -5.83 3.69 17.77
CA HIS A 208 -5.29 4.86 18.47
C HIS A 208 -4.41 5.73 17.58
N GLU A 209 -3.63 5.12 16.68
CA GLU A 209 -2.69 5.81 15.79
C GLU A 209 -3.28 6.08 14.40
N ALA A 210 -4.19 5.21 13.92
CA ALA A 210 -4.75 5.29 12.57
C ALA A 210 -6.04 6.12 12.50
N ASP A 211 -6.16 7.02 11.53
CA ASP A 211 -7.40 7.72 11.18
C ASP A 211 -8.32 6.89 10.26
N PHE A 212 -7.74 5.90 9.57
CA PHE A 212 -8.47 5.00 8.70
C PHE A 212 -7.82 3.62 8.59
N PHE A 213 -8.63 2.62 8.26
CA PHE A 213 -8.19 1.29 7.84
C PHE A 213 -8.57 1.03 6.38
N SER A 214 -7.64 0.42 5.65
CA SER A 214 -7.94 -0.20 4.37
C SER A 214 -7.67 -1.69 4.46
N PHE A 215 -8.66 -2.54 4.22
CA PHE A 215 -8.47 -3.98 4.24
C PHE A 215 -7.75 -4.44 2.97
N GLY A 216 -6.50 -4.89 3.13
CA GLY A 216 -5.69 -5.53 2.11
C GLY A 216 -6.04 -7.01 2.05
N THR A 217 -7.24 -7.31 1.56
CA THR A 217 -7.82 -8.66 1.68
C THR A 217 -7.08 -9.72 0.88
N ASN A 218 -6.27 -9.35 -0.11
CA ASN A 218 -5.43 -10.34 -0.80
C ASN A 218 -4.43 -10.95 0.19
N ASP A 219 -3.62 -10.13 0.85
CA ASP A 219 -2.61 -10.60 1.82
C ASP A 219 -3.25 -11.13 3.10
N LEU A 220 -4.39 -10.56 3.52
CA LEU A 220 -5.16 -11.11 4.64
C LEU A 220 -5.67 -12.52 4.32
N THR A 221 -6.18 -12.78 3.12
CA THR A 221 -6.57 -14.13 2.69
C THR A 221 -5.38 -15.07 2.67
N GLN A 222 -4.24 -14.65 2.09
CA GLN A 222 -3.04 -15.49 2.02
C GLN A 222 -2.58 -15.93 3.42
N THR A 223 -2.48 -14.98 4.35
CA THR A 223 -2.00 -15.23 5.72
C THR A 223 -3.01 -15.96 6.60
N THR A 224 -4.31 -15.74 6.40
CA THR A 224 -5.38 -16.42 7.15
C THR A 224 -5.50 -17.89 6.75
N LEU A 225 -5.41 -18.17 5.45
CA LEU A 225 -5.55 -19.52 4.91
C LEU A 225 -4.22 -20.28 4.82
N GLY A 226 -3.08 -19.60 5.01
CA GLY A 226 -1.76 -20.19 4.85
C GLY A 226 -1.44 -20.54 3.38
N LEU A 227 -1.85 -19.69 2.44
CA LEU A 227 -1.76 -19.93 1.00
C LEU A 227 -0.95 -18.84 0.31
N SER A 228 -0.06 -19.25 -0.60
CA SER A 228 0.50 -18.36 -1.61
C SER A 228 -0.48 -18.26 -2.79
N ARG A 229 -0.84 -17.05 -3.18
CA ARG A 229 -1.72 -16.80 -4.33
C ARG A 229 -1.12 -17.33 -5.62
N ASP A 230 0.19 -17.19 -5.77
CA ASP A 230 0.90 -17.57 -6.99
C ASP A 230 1.05 -19.10 -7.11
N ASP A 231 1.08 -19.81 -5.98
CA ASP A 231 1.23 -21.27 -5.93
C ASP A 231 -0.10 -22.04 -5.79
N MET A 232 -1.20 -21.35 -5.45
CA MET A 232 -2.51 -21.98 -5.24
C MET A 232 -2.99 -22.79 -6.46
N GLY A 233 -2.59 -22.39 -7.67
CA GLY A 233 -2.94 -23.08 -8.91
C GLY A 233 -2.55 -24.56 -8.93
N LEU A 234 -1.54 -24.97 -8.14
CA LEU A 234 -1.07 -26.36 -8.09
C LEU A 234 -2.10 -27.36 -7.51
N PHE A 235 -3.02 -26.90 -6.66
CA PHE A 235 -4.01 -27.76 -6.00
C PHE A 235 -5.45 -27.24 -6.12
N TYR A 236 -5.66 -26.08 -6.74
CA TYR A 236 -6.97 -25.41 -6.81
C TYR A 236 -8.08 -26.30 -7.39
N ASP A 237 -7.83 -26.96 -8.53
CA ASP A 237 -8.84 -27.81 -9.19
C ASP A 237 -9.28 -29.00 -8.31
N GLN A 238 -8.36 -29.56 -7.51
CA GLN A 238 -8.67 -30.63 -6.56
C GLN A 238 -9.51 -30.12 -5.40
N TYR A 239 -9.25 -28.91 -4.91
CA TYR A 239 -10.06 -28.30 -3.85
C TYR A 239 -11.46 -27.93 -4.34
N GLN A 240 -11.57 -27.44 -5.58
CA GLN A 240 -12.85 -27.10 -6.19
C GLN A 240 -13.68 -28.36 -6.49
N SER A 241 -13.09 -29.41 -7.07
CA SER A 241 -13.80 -30.67 -7.36
C SER A 241 -14.27 -31.43 -6.12
N LYS A 242 -13.58 -31.24 -4.99
CA LYS A 242 -13.97 -31.78 -3.68
C LYS A 242 -14.91 -30.87 -2.89
N GLU A 243 -15.35 -29.75 -3.48
CA GLU A 243 -16.23 -28.77 -2.84
C GLU A 243 -15.65 -28.20 -1.53
N ILE A 244 -14.31 -28.23 -1.37
CA ILE A 244 -13.61 -27.58 -0.25
C ILE A 244 -13.65 -26.07 -0.46
N TYR A 245 -13.44 -25.62 -1.71
CA TYR A 245 -13.64 -24.24 -2.12
C TYR A 245 -14.90 -24.14 -2.97
N ASN A 246 -15.92 -23.47 -2.43
CA ASN A 246 -17.12 -23.13 -3.18
C ASN A 246 -16.82 -22.10 -4.29
N GLN A 247 -15.85 -21.22 -4.04
CA GLN A 247 -15.38 -20.19 -4.97
C GLN A 247 -13.90 -19.91 -4.73
N ASN A 248 -13.23 -19.28 -5.71
CA ASN A 248 -11.85 -18.83 -5.55
C ASN A 248 -11.77 -17.77 -4.43
N PRO A 249 -11.04 -18.04 -3.32
CA PRO A 249 -10.98 -17.15 -2.16
C PRO A 249 -10.21 -15.84 -2.41
N PHE A 250 -9.52 -15.70 -3.55
CA PHE A 250 -8.88 -14.47 -4.01
C PHE A 250 -9.74 -13.66 -4.99
N ALA A 251 -10.88 -14.21 -5.42
CA ALA A 251 -11.83 -13.54 -6.29
C ALA A 251 -13.08 -13.09 -5.52
N SER A 252 -13.61 -13.96 -4.65
CA SER A 252 -14.68 -13.62 -3.70
C SER A 252 -14.21 -13.88 -2.28
N LEU A 253 -14.48 -12.93 -1.39
CA LEU A 253 -14.05 -12.94 -0.01
C LEU A 253 -14.65 -14.14 0.74
N ASP A 254 -13.80 -14.96 1.36
CA ASP A 254 -14.23 -15.94 2.34
C ASP A 254 -14.83 -15.22 3.55
N GLN A 255 -16.16 -15.20 3.65
CA GLN A 255 -16.86 -14.51 4.74
C GLN A 255 -16.78 -15.27 6.07
N THR A 256 -16.49 -16.57 6.04
CA THR A 256 -16.53 -17.44 7.21
C THR A 256 -15.21 -17.53 7.97
N GLY A 257 -14.08 -17.34 7.28
CA GLY A 257 -12.76 -17.19 7.89
C GLY A 257 -12.26 -15.75 7.79
N VAL A 258 -11.81 -15.32 6.61
CA VAL A 258 -11.22 -13.99 6.40
C VAL A 258 -12.19 -12.87 6.80
N GLY A 259 -13.47 -13.02 6.48
CA GLY A 259 -14.54 -12.08 6.85
C GLY A 259 -14.67 -11.91 8.36
N LYS A 260 -14.42 -12.94 9.17
CA LYS A 260 -14.44 -12.83 10.64
C LYS A 260 -13.32 -11.95 11.17
N LEU A 261 -12.15 -11.95 10.53
CA LEU A 261 -11.09 -11.01 10.86
C LEU A 261 -11.47 -9.58 10.46
N VAL A 262 -12.12 -9.40 9.30
CA VAL A 262 -12.62 -8.07 8.89
C VAL A 262 -13.68 -7.55 9.88
N GLU A 263 -14.68 -8.37 10.24
CA GLU A 263 -15.71 -8.02 11.23
C GLU A 263 -15.08 -7.62 12.58
N LEU A 264 -14.15 -8.44 13.09
CA LEU A 264 -13.45 -8.18 14.35
C LEU A 264 -12.67 -6.87 14.31
N ALA A 265 -11.95 -6.60 13.21
CA ALA A 265 -11.18 -5.39 13.05
C ALA A 265 -12.06 -4.13 12.98
N VAL A 266 -13.21 -4.24 12.30
CA VAL A 266 -14.21 -3.16 12.21
C VAL A 266 -14.79 -2.86 13.59
N GLU A 267 -15.17 -3.89 14.33
CA GLU A 267 -15.71 -3.75 15.69
C GLU A 267 -14.69 -3.07 16.61
N ARG A 268 -13.49 -3.66 16.75
CA ARG A 268 -12.43 -3.16 17.64
C ARG A 268 -11.92 -1.77 17.25
N GLY A 269 -11.76 -1.53 15.95
CA GLY A 269 -11.38 -0.21 15.45
C GLY A 269 -12.38 0.87 15.84
N ARG A 270 -13.69 0.57 15.74
CA ARG A 270 -14.77 1.49 16.13
C ARG A 270 -14.95 1.63 17.63
N GLN A 271 -14.67 0.58 18.41
CA GLN A 271 -14.65 0.66 19.87
C GLN A 271 -13.67 1.75 20.35
N THR A 272 -12.52 1.86 19.68
CA THR A 272 -11.50 2.87 20.02
C THR A 272 -11.75 4.22 19.34
N LYS A 273 -12.13 4.22 18.06
CA LYS A 273 -12.37 5.43 17.27
C LYS A 273 -13.69 5.27 16.49
N PRO A 274 -14.85 5.68 17.04
CA PRO A 274 -16.17 5.41 16.45
C PRO A 274 -16.35 5.88 14.99
N ASN A 275 -15.68 6.99 14.64
CA ASN A 275 -15.75 7.59 13.30
C ASN A 275 -14.55 7.22 12.41
N ILE A 276 -13.78 6.17 12.76
CA ILE A 276 -12.68 5.70 11.94
C ILE A 276 -13.19 5.35 10.53
N LYS A 277 -12.49 5.83 9.50
CA LYS A 277 -12.85 5.55 8.11
C LYS A 277 -12.36 4.14 7.77
N LEU A 278 -13.24 3.30 7.27
CA LEU A 278 -12.96 1.89 6.95
C LEU A 278 -13.24 1.65 5.48
N GLY A 279 -12.29 1.06 4.76
CA GLY A 279 -12.51 0.65 3.38
C GLY A 279 -11.78 -0.63 3.03
N ILE A 280 -12.02 -1.14 1.84
CA ILE A 280 -11.37 -2.33 1.30
C ILE A 280 -10.76 -2.00 -0.06
N CYS A 281 -9.58 -2.56 -0.34
CA CYS A 281 -8.93 -2.44 -1.63
C CYS A 281 -8.50 -3.82 -2.14
N GLY A 282 -8.41 -3.97 -3.47
CA GLY A 282 -7.94 -5.20 -4.10
C GLY A 282 -9.01 -5.85 -4.98
N GLU A 283 -8.86 -7.15 -5.22
CA GLU A 283 -9.71 -7.89 -6.16
C GLU A 283 -11.15 -8.02 -5.65
N HIS A 284 -11.32 -8.36 -4.37
CA HIS A 284 -12.62 -8.52 -3.71
C HIS A 284 -13.48 -7.26 -3.75
N ALA A 285 -12.87 -6.07 -3.82
CA ALA A 285 -13.60 -4.80 -3.91
C ALA A 285 -14.36 -4.62 -5.24
N GLY A 286 -14.19 -5.53 -6.21
CA GLY A 286 -14.95 -5.59 -7.45
C GLY A 286 -15.94 -6.75 -7.55
N ASP A 287 -16.03 -7.59 -6.53
CA ASP A 287 -16.92 -8.76 -6.49
C ASP A 287 -18.25 -8.42 -5.78
N PRO A 288 -19.41 -8.63 -6.41
CA PRO A 288 -20.70 -8.26 -5.82
C PRO A 288 -21.00 -8.90 -4.46
N MET A 289 -20.61 -10.16 -4.22
CA MET A 289 -20.83 -10.84 -2.94
C MET A 289 -19.96 -10.24 -1.84
N SER A 290 -18.70 -9.98 -2.15
CA SER A 290 -17.76 -9.31 -1.25
C SER A 290 -18.20 -7.88 -0.92
N ILE A 291 -18.74 -7.14 -1.89
CA ILE A 291 -19.27 -5.78 -1.68
C ILE A 291 -20.50 -5.79 -0.76
N ASP A 292 -21.41 -6.76 -0.94
CA ASP A 292 -22.55 -6.94 -0.04
C ASP A 292 -22.10 -7.21 1.40
N PHE A 293 -21.10 -8.09 1.58
CA PHE A 293 -20.48 -8.31 2.89
C PHE A 293 -19.90 -7.02 3.47
N CYS A 294 -19.10 -6.29 2.70
CA CYS A 294 -18.51 -5.02 3.14
C CYS A 294 -19.59 -4.02 3.58
N HIS A 295 -20.72 -3.98 2.87
CA HIS A 295 -21.85 -3.14 3.24
C HIS A 295 -22.47 -3.55 4.58
N ARG A 296 -22.76 -4.85 4.78
CA ARG A 296 -23.33 -5.39 6.02
C ARG A 296 -22.42 -5.19 7.23
N THR A 297 -21.11 -5.35 7.03
CA THR A 297 -20.10 -5.09 8.08
C THR A 297 -19.91 -3.59 8.33
N GLY A 298 -20.45 -2.74 7.45
CA GLY A 298 -20.49 -1.29 7.63
C GLY A 298 -19.22 -0.57 7.18
N LEU A 299 -18.46 -1.11 6.22
CA LEU A 299 -17.35 -0.37 5.60
C LEU A 299 -17.88 0.89 4.90
N ASN A 300 -17.06 1.95 4.87
CA ASN A 300 -17.42 3.23 4.27
C ASN A 300 -17.23 3.25 2.74
N TYR A 301 -16.29 2.48 2.20
CA TYR A 301 -16.03 2.44 0.75
C TYR A 301 -15.40 1.12 0.29
N VAL A 302 -15.51 0.86 -1.01
CA VAL A 302 -14.79 -0.20 -1.72
C VAL A 302 -13.93 0.43 -2.83
N SER A 303 -12.72 -0.07 -3.04
CA SER A 303 -11.76 0.46 -4.03
C SER A 303 -11.25 -0.64 -4.96
N CYS A 304 -11.68 -0.60 -6.22
CA CYS A 304 -11.35 -1.59 -7.26
C CYS A 304 -10.67 -0.95 -8.48
N SER A 305 -10.23 -1.77 -9.43
CA SER A 305 -9.63 -1.30 -10.68
C SER A 305 -10.62 -0.48 -11.52
N PRO A 306 -10.14 0.49 -12.33
CA PRO A 306 -11.03 1.41 -13.05
C PRO A 306 -12.16 0.76 -13.86
N PRO A 307 -11.94 -0.35 -14.60
CA PRO A 307 -13.01 -1.01 -15.36
C PRO A 307 -14.09 -1.65 -14.49
N ARG A 308 -13.79 -2.02 -13.23
CA ARG A 308 -14.75 -2.65 -12.30
C ARG A 308 -15.60 -1.64 -11.53
N VAL A 309 -15.28 -0.35 -11.58
CA VAL A 309 -16.03 0.71 -10.87
C VAL A 309 -17.54 0.69 -11.16
N PRO A 310 -18.03 0.54 -12.41
CA PRO A 310 -19.47 0.47 -12.67
C PRO A 310 -20.14 -0.73 -11.99
N ILE A 311 -19.49 -1.89 -11.99
CA ILE A 311 -19.97 -3.11 -11.32
C ILE A 311 -20.05 -2.87 -9.82
N ALA A 312 -18.99 -2.31 -9.23
CA ALA A 312 -18.95 -2.05 -7.79
C ALA A 312 -20.06 -1.08 -7.34
N ARG A 313 -20.36 -0.05 -8.13
CA ARG A 313 -21.46 0.88 -7.86
C ARG A 313 -22.83 0.20 -7.91
N LEU A 314 -23.06 -0.65 -8.92
CA LEU A 314 -24.31 -1.40 -9.04
C LEU A 314 -24.48 -2.38 -7.87
N ALA A 315 -23.42 -3.14 -7.54
CA ALA A 315 -23.42 -4.08 -6.43
C ALA A 315 -23.67 -3.38 -5.08
N ALA A 316 -23.02 -2.23 -4.83
CA ALA A 316 -23.24 -1.45 -3.62
C ALA A 316 -24.70 -0.94 -3.50
N ALA A 317 -25.31 -0.50 -4.61
CA ALA A 317 -26.71 -0.11 -4.62
C ALA A 317 -27.65 -1.29 -4.32
N GLN A 318 -27.39 -2.45 -4.92
CA GLN A 318 -28.16 -3.67 -4.65
C GLN A 318 -28.00 -4.14 -3.19
N ALA A 319 -26.80 -4.09 -2.64
CA ALA A 319 -26.53 -4.42 -1.25
C ALA A 319 -27.34 -3.52 -0.29
N ARG A 320 -27.40 -2.21 -0.55
CA ARG A 320 -28.22 -1.29 0.25
C ARG A 320 -29.72 -1.58 0.16
N LEU A 321 -30.21 -1.97 -1.02
CA LEU A 321 -31.62 -2.31 -1.22
C LEU A 321 -32.02 -3.61 -0.50
N ARG A 322 -31.11 -4.59 -0.42
CA ARG A 322 -31.34 -5.87 0.26
C ARG A 322 -31.25 -5.78 1.78
N ASN A 323 -30.31 -4.98 2.30
CA ASN A 323 -29.96 -4.92 3.73
C ASN A 323 -30.43 -3.58 4.37
N LYS A 324 -31.74 -3.36 4.43
CA LYS A 324 -32.31 -2.09 4.92
C LYS A 324 -31.88 -1.73 6.34
#